data_AF-A0A3B4VP35-F1
#
_entry.id   AF-A0A3B4VP35-F1
#
_cell.length_a   1.000
_cell.length_b   1.000
_cell.length_c   1.000
_cell.angle_alpha   90.00
_cell.angle_beta   90.00
_cell.angle_gamma   90.00
#
_symmetry.space_group_name_H-M   'P 1'
#
loop_
_entity.id
_entity.type
_entity.pdbx_description
1 polymer ?
#
loop_
_entity_poly.entity_id
_entity_poly.type
_entity_poly.pdbx_seq_one_letter_code
_entity_poly.pdbx_strand_id
1 'polypeptide(L)'
;MFTDAIFLLFQASLHVFLCLLGLVALCNSACLFVPLEIKDLNNPPKGCLDRDGKQYDFGSQVVINCMSCSCTNEGFSCCDIPNTVEIPVECEMIVNRQACSVKLVLKSDNTKECGIV
;
A
#
# COMPACT_ATOMS: atom_id res chain seq x y z
N MET A 1 -25.03 -4.23 42.82
CA MET A 1 -24.44 -5.52 42.45
C MET A 1 -24.73 -5.92 40.99
N PHE A 2 -25.99 -5.94 40.53
CA PHE A 2 -26.29 -6.23 39.11
C PHE A 2 -25.92 -5.09 38.15
N THR A 3 -26.09 -3.84 38.57
CA THR A 3 -25.74 -2.63 37.80
C THR A 3 -24.24 -2.45 37.62
N ASP A 4 -23.44 -2.85 38.61
CA ASP A 4 -21.97 -2.75 38.59
C ASP A 4 -21.35 -3.74 37.60
N ALA A 5 -21.87 -4.96 37.55
CA ALA A 5 -21.44 -5.97 36.58
C ALA A 5 -21.77 -5.56 35.13
N ILE A 6 -22.95 -4.97 34.90
CA ILE A 6 -23.37 -4.46 33.58
C ILE A 6 -22.48 -3.28 33.15
N PHE A 7 -22.17 -2.35 34.05
CA PHE A 7 -21.32 -1.20 33.77
C PHE A 7 -19.88 -1.62 33.40
N LEU A 8 -19.31 -2.58 34.14
CA LEU A 8 -17.97 -3.12 33.86
C LEU A 8 -17.92 -3.87 32.51
N LEU A 9 -18.98 -4.61 32.15
CA LEU A 9 -19.10 -5.26 30.85
C LEU A 9 -19.19 -4.25 29.69
N PHE A 10 -19.94 -3.16 29.87
CA PHE A 10 -20.01 -2.06 28.89
C PHE A 10 -18.66 -1.36 28.70
N GLN A 11 -17.95 -1.08 29.80
CA GLN A 11 -16.65 -0.41 29.74
C GLN A 11 -15.57 -1.28 29.08
N ALA A 12 -15.57 -2.60 29.36
CA ALA A 12 -14.69 -3.57 28.72
C ALA A 12 -14.99 -3.71 27.21
N SER A 13 -16.28 -3.76 26.85
CA SER A 13 -16.72 -3.83 25.44
C SER A 13 -16.28 -2.59 24.65
N LEU A 14 -16.45 -1.39 25.21
CA LEU A 14 -16.02 -0.13 24.59
C LEU A 14 -14.50 -0.08 24.36
N HIS A 15 -13.71 -0.55 25.32
CA HIS A 15 -12.24 -0.62 25.18
C HIS A 15 -11.81 -1.58 24.08
N VAL A 16 -12.40 -2.77 24.03
CA VAL A 16 -12.12 -3.75 22.96
C VAL A 16 -12.47 -3.16 21.60
N PHE A 17 -13.60 -2.44 21.50
CA PHE A 17 -14.02 -1.79 20.26
C PHE A 17 -13.07 -0.67 19.82
N LEU A 18 -12.65 0.19 20.75
CA LEU A 18 -11.65 1.25 20.49
C LEU A 18 -10.30 0.67 20.05
N CYS A 19 -9.84 -0.41 20.68
CA CYS A 19 -8.62 -1.12 20.28
C CYS A 19 -8.75 -1.72 18.87
N LEU A 20 -9.89 -2.35 18.55
CA LEU A 20 -10.15 -2.89 17.21
C LEU A 20 -10.15 -1.78 16.15
N LEU A 21 -10.82 -0.65 16.41
CA LEU A 21 -10.85 0.49 15.49
C LEU A 21 -9.45 1.08 15.27
N GLY A 22 -8.64 1.19 16.33
CA GLY A 22 -7.25 1.63 16.23
C GLY A 22 -6.38 0.70 15.38
N LEU A 23 -6.52 -0.62 15.56
CA LEU A 23 -5.81 -1.63 14.75
C LEU A 23 -6.20 -1.57 13.26
N VAL A 24 -7.48 -1.34 12.95
CA VAL A 24 -7.94 -1.18 11.57
C VAL A 24 -7.36 0.08 10.92
N ALA A 25 -7.29 1.20 11.66
CA ALA A 25 -6.71 2.45 11.16
C ALA A 25 -5.19 2.36 10.89
N LEU A 26 -4.47 1.49 11.60
CA LEU A 26 -3.04 1.25 11.40
C LEU A 26 -2.73 0.38 10.18
N CYS A 27 -3.70 -0.38 9.66
CA CYS A 27 -3.50 -1.31 8.54
C CYS A 27 -3.57 -0.63 7.15
N ASN A 28 -3.46 0.70 7.08
CA ASN A 28 -3.62 1.47 5.84
C ASN A 28 -2.41 1.41 4.88
N SER A 29 -1.39 0.58 5.13
CA SER A 29 -0.38 0.28 4.12
C SER A 29 -0.90 -0.81 3.18
N ALA A 30 -1.29 -0.44 1.97
CA ALA A 30 -1.61 -1.38 0.91
C ALA A 30 -0.32 -2.04 0.42
N CYS A 31 0.08 -3.12 1.09
CA CYS A 31 1.18 -3.98 0.69
C CYS A 31 0.62 -5.26 0.05
N LEU A 32 1.22 -5.68 -1.06
CA LEU A 32 0.94 -6.91 -1.77
C LEU A 32 2.16 -7.84 -1.64
N PHE A 33 1.91 -9.08 -1.23
CA PHE A 33 2.88 -10.15 -1.32
C PHE A 33 2.59 -11.03 -2.54
N VAL A 34 3.59 -11.24 -3.38
CA VAL A 34 3.52 -12.15 -4.53
C VAL A 34 4.53 -13.28 -4.30
N PRO A 35 4.08 -14.52 -4.04
CA PRO A 35 4.98 -15.62 -3.73
C PRO A 35 5.85 -15.98 -4.94
N LEU A 36 7.03 -16.53 -4.66
CA LEU A 36 7.94 -17.03 -5.69
C LEU A 36 7.34 -18.26 -6.39
N GLU A 37 7.21 -18.20 -7.71
CA GLU A 37 6.80 -19.37 -8.50
C GLU A 37 7.97 -20.33 -8.74
N ILE A 38 7.93 -21.52 -8.14
CA ILE A 38 8.90 -22.60 -8.39
C ILE A 38 8.26 -23.60 -9.35
N LYS A 39 8.64 -23.52 -10.63
CA LYS A 39 8.13 -24.43 -11.68
C LYS A 39 8.95 -25.70 -11.84
N ASP A 40 10.24 -25.64 -11.52
CA ASP A 40 11.17 -26.77 -11.59
C ASP A 40 12.09 -26.76 -10.35
N LEU A 41 12.08 -27.86 -9.61
CA LEU A 41 12.93 -28.05 -8.42
C LEU A 41 14.40 -28.25 -8.78
N ASN A 42 14.71 -28.73 -9.98
CA ASN A 42 16.09 -28.93 -10.44
C ASN A 42 16.71 -27.63 -10.99
N ASN A 43 15.87 -26.66 -11.35
CA ASN A 43 16.29 -25.35 -11.82
C ASN A 43 15.50 -24.25 -11.07
N PRO A 44 15.83 -24.03 -9.77
CA PRO A 44 15.12 -23.06 -8.96
C PRO A 44 15.28 -21.64 -9.52
N PRO A 45 14.28 -20.76 -9.30
CA PRO A 45 14.38 -19.37 -9.68
C PRO A 45 15.60 -18.72 -9.05
N LYS A 46 16.30 -17.87 -9.80
CA LYS A 46 17.43 -17.07 -9.29
C LYS A 46 17.01 -15.69 -8.77
N GLY A 47 15.72 -15.41 -8.80
CA GLY A 47 15.14 -14.12 -8.47
C GLY A 47 13.63 -14.12 -8.65
N CYS A 48 13.04 -12.95 -8.46
CA CYS A 48 11.60 -12.72 -8.61
C CYS A 48 11.28 -12.24 -10.03
N LEU A 49 10.16 -12.68 -10.59
CA LEU A 49 9.68 -12.24 -11.90
C LEU A 49 8.49 -11.30 -11.71
N ASP A 50 8.55 -10.12 -12.34
CA ASP A 50 7.39 -9.23 -12.38
C ASP A 50 6.36 -9.69 -13.41
N ARG A 51 5.22 -8.99 -13.48
CA ARG A 51 4.13 -9.30 -14.40
C ARG A 51 4.51 -9.15 -15.88
N ASP A 52 5.55 -8.37 -16.17
CA ASP A 52 6.08 -8.14 -17.50
C ASP A 52 7.19 -9.16 -17.87
N GLY A 53 7.48 -10.11 -16.96
CA GLY A 53 8.47 -11.17 -17.15
C GLY A 53 9.91 -10.73 -16.88
N LYS A 54 10.13 -9.53 -16.33
CA LYS A 54 11.47 -9.06 -15.96
C LYS A 54 11.89 -9.68 -14.64
N GLN A 55 13.11 -10.21 -14.62
CA GLN A 55 13.69 -10.84 -13.44
C GLN A 55 14.47 -9.82 -12.60
N TYR A 56 14.33 -9.93 -11.29
CA TYR A 56 15.06 -9.15 -10.29
C TYR A 56 15.77 -10.11 -9.34
N ASP A 57 17.04 -9.84 -9.05
CA ASP A 57 17.84 -10.70 -8.18
C ASP A 57 17.30 -10.71 -6.74
N PHE A 58 17.51 -11.81 -6.04
CA PHE A 58 17.20 -11.88 -4.61
C PHE A 58 17.97 -10.82 -3.82
N GLY A 59 17.28 -10.18 -2.87
CA GLY A 59 17.80 -9.06 -2.08
C GLY A 59 17.69 -7.69 -2.76
N SER A 60 17.22 -7.62 -4.00
CA SER A 60 17.03 -6.34 -4.69
C SER A 60 15.84 -5.55 -4.13
N GLN A 61 16.01 -4.21 -4.12
CA GLN A 61 14.93 -3.25 -3.86
C GLN A 61 14.68 -2.45 -5.14
N VAL A 62 13.43 -2.44 -5.59
CA VAL A 62 13.04 -1.84 -6.87
C VAL A 62 11.67 -1.19 -6.78
N VAL A 63 11.44 -0.17 -7.58
CA VAL A 63 10.13 0.45 -7.71
C VAL A 63 9.43 -0.14 -8.93
N ILE A 64 8.31 -0.81 -8.71
CA ILE A 64 7.49 -1.42 -9.76
C ILE A 64 6.07 -0.86 -9.62
N ASN A 65 5.53 -0.26 -10.68
CA ASN A 65 4.18 0.30 -10.69
C ASN A 65 3.89 1.28 -9.53
N CYS A 66 4.84 2.17 -9.21
CA CYS A 66 4.78 3.09 -8.06
C CYS A 66 4.73 2.44 -6.67
N MET A 67 5.07 1.15 -6.58
CA MET A 67 5.20 0.44 -5.32
C MET A 67 6.68 0.20 -5.04
N SER A 68 7.08 0.40 -3.79
CA SER A 68 8.40 -0.03 -3.31
C SER A 68 8.37 -1.53 -3.08
N CYS A 69 9.13 -2.28 -3.89
CA CYS A 69 9.18 -3.73 -3.87
C CYS A 69 10.53 -4.24 -3.38
N SER A 70 10.49 -5.29 -2.56
CA SER A 70 11.65 -6.08 -2.17
C SER A 70 11.51 -7.49 -2.72
N CYS A 71 12.52 -7.97 -3.45
CA CYS A 71 12.59 -9.36 -3.90
C CYS A 71 13.34 -10.21 -2.88
N THR A 72 12.66 -11.19 -2.31
CA THR A 72 13.21 -12.14 -1.34
C THR A 72 13.18 -13.56 -1.90
N ASN A 73 13.81 -14.50 -1.19
CA ASN A 73 13.69 -15.93 -1.47
C ASN A 73 12.25 -16.47 -1.35
N GLU A 74 11.34 -15.72 -0.72
CA GLU A 74 9.92 -16.09 -0.60
C GLU A 74 9.06 -15.48 -1.72
N GLY A 75 9.56 -14.44 -2.40
CA GLY A 75 8.84 -13.71 -3.45
C GLY A 75 8.97 -12.19 -3.30
N PHE A 76 8.06 -11.46 -3.96
CA PHE A 76 7.98 -10.00 -3.88
C PHE A 76 7.13 -9.56 -2.69
N SER A 77 7.64 -8.59 -1.94
CA SER A 77 6.83 -7.76 -1.04
C SER A 77 6.82 -6.32 -1.57
N CYS A 78 5.68 -5.85 -2.05
CA CYS A 78 5.50 -4.54 -2.67
C CYS A 78 4.53 -3.70 -1.85
N CYS A 79 4.90 -2.48 -1.50
CA CYS A 79 4.04 -1.55 -0.77
C CYS A 79 3.84 -0.26 -1.55
N ASP A 80 2.64 0.31 -1.48
CA ASP A 80 2.39 1.65 -2.01
C ASP A 80 3.34 2.67 -1.38
N ILE A 81 3.93 3.51 -2.22
CA ILE A 81 4.71 4.66 -1.75
C ILE A 81 3.69 5.70 -1.23
N PRO A 82 3.78 6.13 0.04
CA PRO A 82 2.80 7.03 0.61
C PRO A 82 2.81 8.37 -0.12
N ASN A 83 1.75 8.63 -0.89
CA ASN A 83 1.47 9.94 -1.48
C ASN A 83 0.40 10.63 -0.63
N THR A 84 0.80 11.18 0.51
CA THR A 84 -0.07 12.05 1.32
C THR A 84 -0.07 13.45 0.71
N VAL A 85 -0.85 13.64 -0.35
CA VAL A 85 -1.07 14.97 -0.92
C VAL A 85 -2.53 15.32 -0.69
N GLU A 86 -2.79 16.38 0.09
CA GLU A 86 -4.13 16.95 0.18
C GLU A 86 -4.50 17.55 -1.19
N ILE A 87 -5.61 17.08 -1.76
CA ILE A 87 -6.03 17.45 -3.11
C ILE A 87 -7.17 18.48 -2.98
N PRO A 88 -7.00 19.72 -3.46
CA PRO A 88 -8.08 20.71 -3.50
C PRO A 88 -9.29 20.18 -4.28
N VAL A 89 -10.50 20.62 -3.94
CA VAL A 89 -11.75 20.09 -4.52
C VAL A 89 -11.82 20.34 -6.03
N GLU A 90 -11.27 21.46 -6.48
CA GLU A 90 -11.14 21.88 -7.87
C GLU A 90 -10.09 21.10 -8.66
N CYS A 91 -9.29 20.26 -7.99
CA CYS A 91 -8.16 19.56 -8.58
C CYS A 91 -8.35 18.05 -8.62
N GLU A 92 -7.68 17.43 -9.58
CA GLU A 92 -7.54 15.99 -9.68
C GLU A 92 -6.08 15.58 -9.84
N MET A 93 -5.78 14.37 -9.37
CA MET A 93 -4.45 13.82 -9.36
C MET A 93 -4.25 12.88 -10.55
N ILE A 94 -3.31 13.21 -11.43
CA ILE A 94 -2.86 12.35 -12.52
C ILE A 94 -1.57 11.66 -12.07
N VAL A 95 -1.61 10.33 -12.01
CA VAL A 95 -0.45 9.50 -11.66
C VAL A 95 0.21 9.00 -12.94
N ASN A 96 1.45 9.43 -13.19
CA ASN A 96 2.30 8.81 -14.19
C ASN A 96 3.00 7.60 -13.57
N ARG A 97 2.50 6.40 -13.90
CA ARG A 97 3.01 5.15 -13.33
C ARG A 97 4.41 4.77 -13.79
N GLN A 98 4.82 5.21 -14.99
CA GLN A 98 6.15 4.95 -15.52
C GLN A 98 7.21 5.82 -14.82
N ALA A 99 6.92 7.11 -14.65
CA ALA A 99 7.81 8.04 -13.95
C ALA A 99 7.65 8.00 -12.42
N CYS A 100 6.67 7.26 -11.91
CA CYS A 100 6.23 7.30 -10.52
C CYS A 100 6.00 8.74 -10.01
N SER A 101 5.48 9.61 -10.88
CA SER A 101 5.27 11.02 -10.59
C SER A 101 3.79 11.34 -10.51
N VAL A 102 3.46 12.27 -9.64
CA VAL A 102 2.11 12.78 -9.47
C VAL A 102 2.02 14.20 -10.02
N LYS A 103 0.98 14.49 -10.79
CA LYS A 103 0.64 15.84 -11.23
C LYS A 103 -0.76 16.20 -10.77
N LEU A 104 -0.92 17.34 -10.11
CA LEU A 104 -2.23 17.90 -9.80
C LEU A 104 -2.65 18.85 -10.92
N VAL A 105 -3.84 18.66 -11.47
CA VAL A 105 -4.41 19.51 -12.52
C VAL A 105 -5.81 19.97 -12.14
N LEU A 106 -6.26 21.07 -12.74
CA LEU A 106 -7.63 21.55 -12.53
C LEU A 106 -8.63 20.63 -13.23
N LYS A 107 -9.70 20.21 -12.52
CA LYS A 107 -10.80 19.43 -13.12
C LYS A 107 -11.48 20.14 -14.28
N SER A 108 -11.47 21.47 -14.28
CA SER A 108 -12.04 22.29 -15.36
C SER A 108 -11.15 22.37 -16.61
N ASP A 109 -9.85 22.12 -16.47
CA ASP A 109 -8.86 22.22 -17.54
C ASP A 109 -7.58 21.44 -17.17
N ASN A 110 -7.49 20.20 -17.65
CA ASN A 110 -6.39 19.28 -17.34
C ASN A 110 -5.03 19.69 -17.92
N THR A 111 -4.97 20.77 -18.73
CA THR A 111 -3.70 21.32 -19.21
C THR A 111 -3.05 22.27 -18.20
N LYS A 112 -3.82 22.76 -17.22
CA LYS A 112 -3.36 23.69 -16.19
C LYS A 112 -3.01 22.95 -14.91
N GLU A 113 -1.82 23.23 -14.40
CA GLU A 113 -1.41 22.77 -13.09
C GLU A 113 -2.26 23.41 -12.00
N CYS A 114 -2.70 22.56 -11.08
CA CYS A 114 -3.27 23.03 -9.84
C CYS A 114 -2.12 23.61 -9.01
N GLY A 115 -2.15 24.92 -8.75
CA GLY A 115 -1.18 25.54 -7.86
C GLY A 115 -1.31 24.92 -6.48
N ILE A 116 -0.21 24.38 -5.95
CA ILE A 116 -0.12 24.04 -4.53
C ILE A 116 -0.14 25.39 -3.80
N VAL A 117 -1.25 25.73 -3.16
CA VAL A 117 -1.35 26.89 -2.26
C VAL A 117 -0.59 26.56 -0.97
#